data_AF-A0A6J7IY72-F1
#
_entry.id   AF-A0A6J7IY72-F1
#
_cell.length_a   1.000
_cell.length_b   1.000
_cell.length_c   1.000
_cell.angle_alpha   90.00
_cell.angle_beta   90.00
_cell.angle_gamma   90.00
#
_symmetry.space_group_name_H-M   'P 1'
#
loop_
_entity.id
_entity.type
_entity.pdbx_description
1 polymer ?
#
loop_
_entity_poly.entity_id
_entity_poly.type
_entity_poly.pdbx_seq_one_letter_code
_entity_poly.pdbx_strand_id
1 'polypeptide(L)'
;MRTTVTLRDDIYREVKQVAAIQGCSVGSVIEDAITLLLARRSAATDTSSLHFPELPVFTGGGLRPGIDLDSNASLSELLDEGSALNALR
;
A
#
# COMPACT_ATOMS: atom_id res chain seq x y z
N MET A 1 -6.27 3.64 -29.29
CA MET A 1 -5.99 4.79 -30.18
C MET A 1 -4.52 4.73 -30.58
N ARG A 2 -4.14 5.13 -31.80
CA ARG A 2 -2.73 5.17 -32.23
C ARG A 2 -2.27 6.63 -32.30
N THR A 3 -1.25 6.95 -31.53
CA THR A 3 -0.68 8.30 -31.45
C THR A 3 0.83 8.23 -31.68
N THR A 4 1.37 9.19 -32.44
CA THR A 4 2.82 9.33 -32.62
C THR A 4 3.33 10.37 -31.62
N VAL A 5 4.36 10.02 -30.88
CA VAL A 5 5.01 10.89 -29.87
C VAL A 5 6.51 10.94 -30.14
N THR A 6 7.14 12.08 -29.87
CA THR A 6 8.60 12.24 -29.98
C THR A 6 9.24 11.95 -28.63
N LEU A 7 10.19 11.00 -28.60
CA LEU A 7 10.98 10.67 -27.41
C LEU A 7 12.46 10.91 -27.71
N ARG A 8 13.22 11.24 -26.67
CA ARG A 8 14.68 11.29 -26.77
C ARG A 8 15.23 9.86 -26.94
N ASP A 9 16.31 9.74 -27.72
CA ASP A 9 16.89 8.45 -28.11
C ASP A 9 17.43 7.64 -26.91
N ASP A 10 18.00 8.32 -25.91
CA ASP A 10 18.46 7.71 -24.66
C ASP A 10 17.31 7.00 -23.95
N ILE A 11 16.19 7.68 -23.77
CA ILE A 11 14.99 7.12 -23.13
C ILE A 11 14.40 5.98 -23.96
N TYR A 12 14.32 6.13 -25.28
CA TYR A 12 13.75 5.09 -26.13
C TYR A 12 14.57 3.77 -26.09
N ARG A 13 15.89 3.86 -25.91
CA ARG A 13 16.75 2.68 -25.71
C ARG A 13 16.45 1.99 -24.38
N GLU A 14 16.29 2.73 -23.30
CA GLU A 14 15.94 2.17 -22.00
C GLU A 14 14.58 1.46 -22.06
N VAL A 15 13.56 2.09 -22.67
CA VAL A 15 12.23 1.47 -22.81
C VAL A 15 12.30 0.18 -23.63
N LYS A 16 13.12 0.14 -24.69
CA LYS A 16 13.36 -1.10 -25.46
C LYS A 16 13.97 -2.20 -24.61
N GLN A 17 14.93 -1.87 -23.75
CA GLN A 17 15.56 -2.84 -22.87
C GLN A 17 14.54 -3.41 -21.86
N VAL A 18 13.71 -2.54 -21.26
CA VAL A 18 12.63 -2.97 -20.36
C VAL A 18 11.65 -3.88 -21.07
N ALA A 19 11.20 -3.50 -22.26
CA ALA A 19 10.26 -4.29 -23.07
C ALA A 19 10.85 -5.67 -23.41
N ALA A 20 12.14 -5.74 -23.75
CA ALA A 20 12.84 -6.99 -24.03
C ALA A 20 12.94 -7.90 -22.80
N ILE A 21 13.25 -7.34 -21.63
CA ILE A 21 13.32 -8.08 -20.36
C ILE A 21 11.94 -8.61 -19.96
N GLN A 22 10.89 -7.81 -20.15
CA GLN A 22 9.51 -8.16 -19.78
C GLN A 22 8.79 -9.01 -20.85
N GLY A 23 9.39 -9.21 -22.02
CA GLY A 23 8.79 -9.98 -23.12
C GLY A 23 7.55 -9.31 -23.72
N CYS A 24 7.45 -7.97 -23.65
CA CYS A 24 6.30 -7.21 -24.11
C CYS A 24 6.71 -6.18 -25.20
N SER A 25 5.72 -5.46 -25.74
CA SER A 25 5.99 -4.40 -26.71
C SER A 25 6.36 -3.09 -26.02
N VAL A 26 7.15 -2.25 -26.69
CA VAL A 26 7.44 -0.87 -26.22
C VAL A 26 6.16 -0.07 -25.98
N GLY A 27 5.12 -0.29 -26.80
CA GLY A 27 3.83 0.37 -26.63
C GLY A 27 3.17 0.00 -25.29
N SER A 28 3.24 -1.27 -24.89
CA SER A 28 2.70 -1.74 -23.60
C SER A 28 3.41 -1.08 -22.43
N VAL A 29 4.75 -0.99 -22.47
CA VAL A 29 5.53 -0.34 -21.40
C VAL A 29 5.15 1.14 -21.27
N ILE A 30 4.96 1.83 -22.40
CA ILE A 30 4.55 3.23 -22.41
C ILE A 30 3.12 3.40 -21.87
N GLU A 31 2.19 2.51 -22.25
CA GLU A 31 0.81 2.52 -21.78
C GLU A 31 0.71 2.29 -20.28
N ASP A 32 1.46 1.31 -19.75
CA ASP A 32 1.53 1.03 -18.31
C ASP A 32 2.09 2.24 -17.53
N ALA A 33 3.15 2.86 -18.04
CA ALA A 33 3.74 4.04 -17.43
C ALA A 33 2.77 5.23 -17.39
N ILE A 34 2.02 5.47 -18.47
CA ILE A 34 1.00 6.52 -18.53
C ILE A 34 -0.13 6.21 -17.55
N THR A 35 -0.60 4.96 -17.50
CA THR A 35 -1.66 4.52 -16.60
C THR A 35 -1.28 4.74 -15.14
N LEU A 36 -0.06 4.35 -14.76
CA LEU A 36 0.47 4.57 -13.41
C LEU A 36 0.60 6.06 -13.07
N LEU A 37 1.06 6.88 -14.01
CA LEU A 37 1.17 8.33 -13.83
C LEU A 37 -0.21 8.97 -13.59
N LEU A 38 -1.22 8.60 -14.38
CA LEU A 38 -2.57 9.12 -14.25
C LEU A 38 -3.22 8.66 -12.94
N ALA A 39 -3.07 7.40 -12.56
CA ALA A 39 -3.58 6.86 -11.31
C ALA A 39 -3.00 7.61 -10.08
N ARG A 40 -1.69 7.85 -10.09
CA ARG A 40 -1.01 8.64 -9.03
C ARG A 40 -1.53 10.07 -8.97
N ARG A 41 -1.76 10.70 -10.12
CA ARG A 41 -2.30 12.06 -10.19
C ARG A 41 -3.72 12.14 -9.63
N SER A 42 -4.58 11.18 -9.94
CA SER A 42 -5.93 11.10 -9.38
C SER A 42 -5.88 10.93 -7.86
N ALA A 43 -5.08 9.98 -7.37
CA ALA A 43 -4.93 9.75 -5.93
C ALA A 43 -4.41 10.98 -5.16
N ALA A 44 -3.49 11.75 -5.74
CA ALA A 44 -2.99 12.98 -5.14
C ALA A 44 -3.99 14.15 -5.16
N THR A 45 -4.98 14.11 -6.06
CA THR A 45 -6.06 15.13 -6.10
C THR A 45 -7.18 14.76 -5.12
N ASP A 46 -7.37 13.46 -4.89
CA ASP A 46 -8.33 12.88 -3.95
C ASP A 46 -7.85 12.82 -2.49
N THR A 47 -6.70 13.39 -2.13
CA THR A 47 -6.28 13.44 -0.71
C THR A 47 -7.25 14.21 0.19
N SER A 48 -8.14 15.04 -0.36
CA SER A 48 -9.26 15.65 0.36
C SER A 48 -10.49 14.73 0.49
N SER A 49 -10.56 13.63 -0.26
CA SER A 49 -11.64 12.62 -0.23
C SER A 49 -11.20 11.26 0.32
N LEU A 50 -9.89 11.03 0.50
CA LEU A 50 -9.32 9.89 1.22
C LEU A 50 -9.63 10.02 2.71
N HIS A 51 -10.82 9.59 3.10
CA HIS A 51 -11.19 9.37 4.49
C HIS A 51 -10.39 8.16 4.99
N PHE A 52 -9.18 8.40 5.47
CA PHE A 52 -8.45 7.38 6.22
C PHE A 52 -9.32 7.04 7.44
N PRO A 53 -9.65 5.76 7.66
CA PRO A 53 -10.33 5.39 8.89
C PRO A 53 -9.43 5.82 10.06
N GLU A 54 -10.01 6.50 11.06
CA GLU A 54 -9.29 6.77 12.30
C GLU A 54 -8.86 5.44 12.89
N LEU A 55 -7.55 5.17 12.86
CA LEU A 55 -7.01 4.00 13.51
C LEU A 55 -7.09 4.22 15.02
N PRO A 56 -7.68 3.28 15.77
CA PRO A 56 -7.71 3.39 17.22
C PRO A 56 -6.27 3.41 17.73
N VAL A 57 -5.86 4.57 18.27
CA VAL A 57 -4.56 4.74 18.92
C VAL A 57 -4.73 4.55 20.42
N PHE A 58 -3.91 3.69 21.01
CA PHE A 58 -3.86 3.51 22.46
C PHE A 58 -3.18 4.73 23.08
N THR A 59 -3.97 5.63 23.68
CA THR A 59 -3.50 6.93 24.21
C THR A 59 -3.19 6.92 25.72
N GLY A 60 -3.30 5.76 26.38
CA GLY A 60 -2.88 5.61 27.78
C GLY A 60 -3.71 4.61 28.59
N GLY A 61 -3.25 4.41 29.83
CA GLY A 61 -3.66 3.32 30.72
C GLY A 61 -2.46 2.41 30.90
N GLY A 62 -1.66 2.63 31.94
CA GLY A 62 -0.54 1.74 32.23
C GLY A 62 -0.99 0.29 32.42
N LEU A 63 -0.04 -0.59 32.68
CA LEU A 63 -0.33 -2.01 32.92
C LEU A 63 -1.41 -2.16 33.99
N ARG A 64 -2.36 -3.09 33.79
CA ARG A 64 -3.32 -3.39 34.86
C ARG A 64 -2.54 -3.93 36.07
N PRO A 65 -2.76 -3.41 37.28
CA PRO A 65 -2.10 -3.91 38.48
C PRO A 65 -2.29 -5.42 38.64
N GLY A 66 -1.22 -6.15 38.90
CA GLY A 66 -1.25 -7.60 39.10
C GLY A 66 -1.10 -8.45 37.83
N ILE A 67 -0.96 -7.85 36.64
CA ILE A 67 -0.54 -8.57 35.43
C ILE A 67 0.98 -8.64 35.38
N ASP A 68 1.51 -9.85 35.39
CA ASP A 68 2.90 -10.13 35.06
C ASP A 68 3.07 -10.23 33.54
N LEU A 69 3.95 -9.40 32.97
CA LEU A 69 4.22 -9.36 31.53
C LEU A 69 5.20 -10.45 31.07
N ASP A 70 5.97 -11.04 31.99
CA ASP A 70 6.95 -12.07 31.66
C ASP A 70 6.31 -13.46 31.54
N SER A 71 5.05 -13.60 31.98
CA SER A 71 4.25 -14.82 31.84
C SER A 71 3.37 -14.78 30.59
N ASN A 72 3.84 -15.44 29.52
CA ASN A 72 3.10 -15.54 28.26
C ASN A 72 1.73 -16.25 28.42
N ALA A 73 1.62 -17.22 29.35
CA ALA A 73 0.38 -17.93 29.61
C ALA A 73 -0.70 -17.01 30.22
N SER A 74 -0.32 -16.21 31.23
CA SER A 74 -1.22 -15.29 31.90
C SER A 74 -1.72 -14.19 30.97
N LEU A 75 -0.86 -13.69 30.07
CA LEU A 75 -1.26 -12.72 29.05
C LEU A 75 -2.25 -13.28 28.03
N SER A 76 -2.07 -14.54 27.60
CA SER A 76 -2.94 -15.17 26.62
C SER A 76 -4.38 -15.30 27.12
N GLU A 77 -4.56 -15.75 28.37
CA GLU A 77 -5.89 -15.89 28.99
C GLU A 77 -6.62 -14.53 29.09
N LEU A 78 -5.90 -13.47 29.45
CA LEU A 78 -6.45 -12.11 29.55
C LEU A 78 -6.82 -11.48 28.20
N LEU A 79 -6.13 -11.86 27.12
CA LEU A 79 -6.44 -11.39 25.77
C LEU A 79 -7.67 -12.11 25.20
N ASP A 80 -7.90 -13.37 25.58
CA ASP A 80 -9.07 -14.14 25.18
C ASP A 80 -10.37 -13.65 25.87
N GLU A 81 -10.29 -13.13 27.11
CA GLU A 81 -11.43 -12.54 27.83
C GLU A 81 -12.04 -11.30 27.14
N GLY A 82 -11.26 -10.55 26.35
CA GLY A 82 -11.67 -9.28 25.72
C GLY A 82 -12.15 -9.40 24.27
N SER A 83 -12.36 -10.61 23.76
CA SER A 83 -12.50 -10.89 22.33
C SER A 83 -13.89 -10.57 21.73
N ALA A 84 -14.31 -9.30 21.73
CA ALA A 84 -15.32 -8.84 20.78
C ALA A 84 -14.71 -8.40 19.43
N LEU A 85 -13.45 -7.94 19.44
CA LEU A 85 -12.74 -7.44 18.24
C LEU A 85 -12.04 -8.53 17.41
N ASN A 86 -11.61 -9.64 18.02
CA ASN A 86 -10.95 -10.73 17.29
C ASN A 86 -11.94 -11.66 16.56
N ALA A 87 -13.23 -11.61 16.89
CA ALA A 87 -14.27 -12.45 16.30
C ALA A 87 -14.76 -11.96 14.92
N LEU A 88 -14.31 -10.79 14.46
CA LEU A 88 -14.71 -10.17 13.18
C LEU A 88 -13.64 -10.33 12.07
N ARG A 89 -12.65 -11.21 12.25
CA ARG A 89 -11.59 -11.47 11.28
C ARG A 89 -11.94 -12.61 10.31
#